data_AF-A0A0K2SMW6-F1
#
_entry.id   AF-A0A0K2SMW6-F1
#
_cell.length_a   1.000
_cell.length_b   1.000
_cell.length_c   1.000
_cell.angle_alpha   90.00
_cell.angle_beta   90.00
_cell.angle_gamma   90.00
#
_symmetry.space_group_name_H-M   'P 1'
#
loop_
_entity.id
_entity.type
_entity.pdbx_description
1 polymer ?
#
loop_
_entity_poly.entity_id
_entity_poly.type
_entity_poly.pdbx_seq_one_letter_code
_entity_poly.pdbx_strand_id
1 'polypeptide(L)'
;MANFLADRGFLDGATLYWLDQQGIAFVVPAKKKMLVHRLACSEAQGKKGHVQSRTRTVTHGHGKRKSVEHLTTEVVGIENLQLWDAYNDPKAARKARRRGYESKPLQAIVVRMWENRPATPGGTVVFLTNQQVRTPLSVFDDYDGRSLIENTLFREGKQGWALESIPQKNQRAAVSHIFITLAMVAITTAYREWTRREAEEEAEASSPLERRLGRTDLQEPQGIRRWRRDLKNAVRDDVIVFQGPSYGIFHVMEMMVLAGYRLRRLPEELGAREAIFARYGIHPPP
;
A
#
# COMPACT_ATOMS: atom_id res chain seq x y z
N MET A 1 12.17 -7.35 12.15
CA MET A 1 13.26 -6.35 11.98
C MET A 1 12.64 -5.14 11.30
N ALA A 2 12.99 -3.92 11.70
CA ALA A 2 12.45 -2.72 11.07
C ALA A 2 13.23 -2.40 9.79
N ASN A 3 12.52 -2.10 8.70
CA ASN A 3 13.11 -1.77 7.40
C ASN A 3 12.76 -0.32 7.03
N PHE A 4 13.76 0.43 6.57
CA PHE A 4 13.64 1.78 6.06
C PHE A 4 13.84 1.80 4.54
N LEU A 5 12.82 2.22 3.80
CA LEU A 5 12.82 2.25 2.35
C LEU A 5 12.70 3.70 1.90
N ALA A 6 13.61 4.17 1.05
CA ALA A 6 13.56 5.55 0.59
C ALA A 6 14.08 5.71 -0.84
N ASP A 7 13.56 6.72 -1.53
CA ASP A 7 14.04 7.10 -2.86
C ASP A 7 15.41 7.79 -2.81
N ARG A 8 16.06 7.90 -3.97
CA ARG A 8 17.41 8.51 -4.14
C ARG A 8 17.54 9.94 -3.58
N GLY A 9 16.42 10.64 -3.37
CA GLY A 9 16.37 11.97 -2.77
C GLY A 9 16.80 11.98 -1.29
N PHE A 10 16.58 10.88 -0.58
CA PHE A 10 16.89 10.71 0.85
C PHE A 10 18.24 10.04 1.08
N LEU A 11 19.09 10.02 0.06
CA LEU A 11 20.42 9.42 0.14
C LEU A 11 21.38 10.34 0.91
N ASP A 12 21.30 10.27 2.24
CA ASP A 12 22.17 10.95 3.19
C ASP A 12 22.96 9.93 4.03
N GLY A 13 24.29 9.94 3.90
CA GLY A 13 25.14 8.91 4.51
C GLY A 13 25.12 8.93 6.04
N ALA A 14 25.02 10.12 6.66
CA ALA A 14 24.98 10.25 8.12
C ALA A 14 23.69 9.67 8.71
N THR A 15 22.55 9.95 8.08
CA THR A 15 21.26 9.37 8.47
C THR A 15 21.24 7.86 8.29
N LEU A 16 21.75 7.34 7.17
CA LEU A 16 21.82 5.89 6.94
C LEU A 16 22.76 5.20 7.94
N TYR A 17 23.90 5.82 8.27
CA TYR A 17 24.80 5.31 9.31
C TYR A 17 24.10 5.27 10.67
N TRP A 18 23.36 6.33 11.03
CA TRP A 18 22.58 6.36 12.26
C TRP A 18 21.54 5.24 12.31
N LEU A 19 20.79 5.00 11.22
CA LEU A 19 19.83 3.89 11.12
C LEU A 19 20.50 2.53 11.35
N ASP A 20 21.66 2.33 10.72
CA ASP A 20 22.45 1.11 10.91
C ASP A 20 22.89 0.92 12.38
N GLN A 21 23.28 2.00 13.08
CA GLN A 21 23.57 1.95 14.51
C GLN A 21 22.35 1.62 15.38
N GLN A 22 21.13 1.89 14.89
CA GLN A 22 19.89 1.48 15.56
C GLN A 22 19.45 0.04 15.22
N GLY A 23 20.23 -0.69 14.41
CA GLY A 23 19.85 -2.01 13.93
C GLY A 23 18.68 -1.99 12.94
N ILE A 24 18.43 -0.84 12.31
CA ILE A 24 17.39 -0.67 11.30
C ILE A 24 18.01 -0.98 9.92
N ALA A 25 17.41 -1.93 9.21
CA ALA A 25 17.81 -2.24 7.85
C ALA A 25 17.34 -1.13 6.91
N PHE A 26 18.11 -0.80 5.86
CA PHE A 26 17.67 0.15 4.85
C PHE A 26 17.87 -0.35 3.42
N VAL A 27 17.05 0.14 2.49
CA VAL A 27 17.23 -0.05 1.04
C VAL A 27 16.97 1.28 0.34
N VAL A 28 18.00 1.82 -0.32
CA VAL A 28 17.92 3.12 -1.02
C VAL A 28 18.62 3.04 -2.37
N PRO A 29 18.03 3.51 -3.48
CA PRO A 29 18.71 3.48 -4.76
C PRO A 29 19.86 4.49 -4.83
N ALA A 30 21.01 4.05 -5.33
CA ALA A 30 22.18 4.89 -5.54
C ALA A 30 21.97 5.89 -6.69
N LYS A 31 22.67 7.03 -6.61
CA LYS A 31 22.77 7.98 -7.72
C LYS A 31 23.84 7.51 -8.70
N LYS A 32 23.55 7.58 -10.00
CA LYS A 32 24.46 7.14 -11.09
C LYS A 32 25.86 7.76 -11.05
N LYS A 33 26.00 8.96 -10.49
CA LYS A 33 27.27 9.68 -10.40
C LYS A 33 28.17 9.23 -9.24
N MET A 34 27.67 8.38 -8.34
CA MET A 34 28.44 7.94 -7.18
C MET A 34 29.46 6.87 -7.56
N LEU A 35 30.62 6.90 -6.91
CA LEU A 35 31.66 5.89 -7.10
C LEU A 35 31.17 4.50 -6.69
N VAL A 36 30.45 4.40 -5.56
CA VAL A 36 29.85 3.14 -5.10
C VAL A 36 28.88 2.52 -6.13
N HIS A 37 28.13 3.33 -6.88
CA HIS A 37 27.26 2.85 -7.97
C HIS A 37 28.08 2.23 -9.10
N ARG A 38 29.13 2.94 -9.54
CA ARG A 38 30.02 2.47 -10.61
C ARG A 38 30.77 1.20 -10.22
N LEU A 39 31.26 1.14 -8.98
CA LEU A 39 31.95 -0.04 -8.46
C LEU A 39 31.00 -1.25 -8.42
N ALA A 40 29.81 -1.10 -7.84
CA ALA A 40 28.82 -2.18 -7.80
C ALA A 40 28.50 -2.72 -9.21
N CYS A 41 28.27 -1.83 -10.18
CA CYS A 41 28.07 -2.20 -11.57
C CYS A 41 29.27 -2.96 -12.17
N SER A 42 30.49 -2.48 -11.91
CA SER A 42 31.72 -3.10 -12.40
C SER A 42 31.94 -4.49 -11.80
N GLU A 43 31.71 -4.66 -10.49
CA GLU A 43 31.83 -5.95 -9.82
C GLU A 43 30.76 -6.94 -10.29
N ALA A 44 29.52 -6.48 -10.45
CA ALA A 44 28.46 -7.30 -11.04
C ALA A 44 28.81 -7.73 -12.47
N GLN A 45 29.39 -6.86 -13.31
CA GLN A 45 29.85 -7.24 -14.66
C GLN A 45 31.01 -8.24 -14.62
N GLY A 46 31.94 -8.08 -13.67
CA GLY A 46 33.04 -9.01 -13.41
C GLY A 46 32.64 -10.35 -12.81
N LYS A 47 31.34 -10.67 -12.78
CA LYS A 47 30.76 -11.89 -12.18
C LYS A 47 31.14 -12.08 -10.70
N LYS A 48 31.37 -10.98 -9.98
CA LYS A 48 31.50 -10.99 -8.52
C LYS A 48 30.11 -10.83 -7.88
N GLY A 49 29.91 -11.50 -6.75
CA GLY A 49 28.66 -11.43 -5.97
C GLY A 49 27.71 -12.61 -6.17
N HIS A 50 26.54 -12.49 -5.55
CA HIS A 50 25.50 -13.51 -5.52
C HIS A 50 24.45 -13.21 -6.58
N VAL A 51 24.30 -14.07 -7.59
CA VAL A 51 23.29 -13.89 -8.65
C VAL A 51 22.02 -14.64 -8.27
N GLN A 52 20.86 -14.01 -8.47
CA GLN A 52 19.57 -14.66 -8.29
C GLN A 52 18.57 -14.15 -9.32
N SER A 53 17.76 -15.07 -9.84
CA SER A 53 16.73 -14.77 -10.85
C SER A 53 15.40 -15.39 -10.46
N ARG A 54 14.30 -14.72 -10.82
CA ARG A 54 12.93 -15.20 -10.61
C ARG A 54 12.10 -14.91 -11.86
N THR A 55 11.24 -15.85 -12.21
CA THR A 55 10.23 -15.67 -13.25
C THR A 55 8.84 -15.63 -12.60
N ARG A 56 8.09 -14.57 -12.89
CA ARG A 56 6.70 -14.40 -12.45
C ARG A 56 5.78 -14.51 -13.66
N THR A 57 4.72 -15.29 -13.53
CA THR A 57 3.66 -15.36 -14.56
C THR A 57 2.64 -14.25 -14.30
N VAL A 58 2.42 -13.38 -15.28
CA VAL A 58 1.39 -12.34 -15.26
C VAL A 58 0.34 -12.69 -16.30
N THR A 59 -0.93 -12.60 -15.90
CA THR A 59 -2.06 -12.82 -16.80
C THR A 59 -2.71 -11.47 -17.09
N HIS A 60 -2.87 -11.14 -18.37
CA HIS A 60 -3.55 -9.93 -18.82
C HIS A 60 -4.92 -10.27 -19.43
N GLY A 61 -5.91 -9.42 -19.17
CA GLY A 61 -7.25 -9.52 -19.75
C GLY A 61 -8.13 -10.63 -19.17
N HIS A 62 -9.35 -10.76 -19.71
CA HIS A 62 -10.34 -11.76 -19.29
C HIS A 62 -10.98 -12.43 -20.53
N GLY A 63 -11.46 -13.67 -20.36
CA GLY A 63 -12.11 -14.43 -21.42
C GLY A 63 -11.18 -14.75 -22.61
N LYS A 64 -11.71 -14.61 -23.84
CA LYS A 64 -11.00 -14.98 -25.09
C LYS A 64 -9.76 -14.13 -25.42
N ARG A 65 -9.54 -13.02 -24.70
CA ARG A 65 -8.36 -12.14 -24.86
C ARG A 65 -7.34 -12.31 -23.74
N LYS A 66 -7.44 -13.39 -22.95
CA LYS A 66 -6.47 -13.71 -21.91
C LYS A 66 -5.09 -13.97 -22.54
N SER A 67 -4.09 -13.18 -22.19
CA SER A 67 -2.70 -13.45 -22.52
C SER A 67 -1.91 -13.76 -21.25
N VAL A 68 -0.92 -14.63 -21.38
CA VAL A 68 -0.01 -15.01 -20.28
C VAL A 68 1.38 -14.57 -20.68
N GLU A 69 2.02 -13.83 -19.79
CA GLU A 69 3.37 -13.31 -19.97
C GLU A 69 4.26 -13.81 -18.82
N HIS A 70 5.45 -14.30 -19.14
CA HIS A 70 6.44 -14.72 -18.16
C HIS A 70 7.49 -13.61 -18.01
N LEU A 71 7.49 -12.93 -16.87
CA LEU A 71 8.37 -11.82 -16.56
C LEU A 71 9.56 -12.29 -15.73
N THR A 72 10.77 -12.12 -16.25
CA THR A 72 12.01 -12.50 -15.56
C THR A 72 12.71 -11.30 -14.98
N THR A 73 13.12 -11.40 -13.71
CA THR A 73 13.96 -10.43 -13.01
C THR A 73 15.24 -11.12 -12.56
N GLU A 74 16.39 -10.52 -12.85
CA GLU A 74 17.72 -10.96 -12.42
C GLU A 74 18.43 -9.83 -11.68
N VAL A 75 18.93 -10.16 -10.49
CA VAL A 75 19.67 -9.24 -9.63
C VAL A 75 20.97 -9.87 -9.15
N VAL A 76 21.93 -9.02 -8.80
CA VAL A 76 23.22 -9.43 -8.23
C VAL A 76 23.46 -8.73 -6.90
N GLY A 77 23.66 -9.48 -5.83
CA GLY A 77 24.09 -9.00 -4.53
C GLY A 77 25.60 -8.81 -4.47
N ILE A 78 26.06 -7.61 -4.17
CA ILE A 78 27.46 -7.22 -4.05
C ILE A 78 27.76 -6.87 -2.60
N GLU A 79 28.77 -7.50 -2.03
CA GLU A 79 29.18 -7.31 -0.64
C GLU A 79 30.42 -6.41 -0.53
N ASN A 80 30.57 -5.76 0.62
CA ASN A 80 31.75 -5.05 1.08
C ASN A 80 32.21 -3.89 0.19
N LEU A 81 31.27 -3.08 -0.29
CA LEU A 81 31.59 -1.86 -1.02
C LEU A 81 32.09 -0.77 -0.06
N GLN A 82 33.34 -0.33 -0.26
CA GLN A 82 34.03 0.63 0.59
C GLN A 82 34.34 1.97 -0.14
N LEU A 83 33.41 2.45 -0.96
CA LEU A 83 33.56 3.70 -1.73
C LEU A 83 32.49 4.76 -1.44
N TRP A 84 31.96 4.78 -0.22
CA TRP A 84 31.03 5.81 0.21
C TRP A 84 31.29 6.32 1.63
N ASP A 85 32.23 7.25 1.74
CA ASP A 85 32.70 7.78 3.04
C ASP A 85 31.62 8.48 3.86
N ALA A 86 30.57 8.98 3.21
CA ALA A 86 29.47 9.63 3.91
C ALA A 86 28.67 8.63 4.76
N TYR A 87 28.64 7.35 4.37
CA TYR A 87 28.06 6.27 5.18
C TYR A 87 29.10 5.80 6.20
N ASN A 88 29.35 6.62 7.21
CA ASN A 88 30.25 6.30 8.32
C ASN A 88 29.90 7.16 9.53
N ASP A 89 30.56 6.94 10.67
CA ASP A 89 30.51 7.87 11.80
C ASP A 89 30.85 9.28 11.28
N PRO A 90 29.99 10.30 11.50
CA PRO A 90 30.25 11.67 11.07
C PRO A 90 31.62 12.21 11.51
N LYS A 91 32.15 11.77 12.66
CA LYS A 91 33.51 12.15 13.10
C LYS A 91 34.59 11.43 12.30
N ALA A 92 34.38 10.17 11.94
CA ALA A 92 35.27 9.39 11.09
C ALA A 92 35.26 9.87 9.64
N ALA A 93 34.08 10.16 9.08
CA ALA A 93 33.90 10.64 7.71
C ALA A 93 34.67 11.95 7.43
N ARG A 94 34.84 12.82 8.43
CA ARG A 94 35.70 14.02 8.34
C ARG A 94 37.17 13.71 8.09
N LYS A 95 37.61 12.49 8.41
CA LYS A 95 38.97 11.99 8.22
C LYS A 95 39.12 11.19 6.92
N ALA A 96 38.13 11.20 6.01
CA ALA A 96 38.15 10.42 4.78
C ALA A 96 39.41 10.59 3.91
N ARG A 97 40.05 11.77 3.98
CA ARG A 97 41.28 12.07 3.24
C ARG A 97 42.58 11.65 3.96
N ARG A 98 42.50 11.16 5.19
CA ARG A 98 43.67 10.77 5.98
C ARG A 98 44.13 9.36 5.59
N ARG A 99 45.45 9.14 5.61
CA ARG A 99 46.04 7.82 5.39
C ARG A 99 45.54 6.84 6.46
N GLY A 100 45.15 5.63 6.05
CA GLY A 100 44.61 4.60 6.94
C GLY A 100 43.12 4.77 7.29
N TYR A 101 42.41 5.68 6.64
CA TYR A 101 40.95 5.74 6.76
C TYR A 101 40.31 4.56 6.01
N GLU A 102 39.41 3.87 6.69
CA GLU A 102 38.57 2.82 6.12
C GLU A 102 37.11 3.26 6.16
N SER A 103 36.46 3.21 5.00
CA SER A 103 35.02 3.45 4.92
C SER A 103 34.28 2.22 5.42
N LYS A 104 33.11 2.45 6.02
CA LYS A 104 32.28 1.37 6.49
C LYS A 104 31.79 0.53 5.29
N PRO A 105 31.93 -0.80 5.32
CA PRO A 105 31.41 -1.67 4.27
C PRO A 105 29.90 -1.48 4.08
N LEU A 106 29.48 -1.49 2.82
CA LEU A 106 28.08 -1.38 2.42
C LEU A 106 27.77 -2.41 1.35
N GLN A 107 26.55 -2.93 1.34
CA GLN A 107 26.13 -3.90 0.33
C GLN A 107 25.33 -3.21 -0.77
N ALA A 108 25.26 -3.84 -1.93
CA ALA A 108 24.42 -3.38 -3.02
C ALA A 108 23.69 -4.50 -3.74
N ILE A 109 22.59 -4.15 -4.39
CA ILE A 109 21.87 -4.99 -5.32
C ILE A 109 21.89 -4.32 -6.68
N VAL A 110 22.46 -5.00 -7.66
CA VAL A 110 22.53 -4.52 -9.04
C VAL A 110 21.45 -5.24 -9.85
N VAL A 111 20.51 -4.47 -10.39
CA VAL A 111 19.46 -5.02 -11.25
C VAL A 111 20.01 -5.18 -12.67
N ARG A 112 20.16 -6.43 -13.13
CA ARG A 112 20.62 -6.74 -14.49
C ARG A 112 19.48 -6.86 -15.47
N MET A 113 18.36 -7.41 -15.02
CA MET A 113 17.14 -7.52 -15.80
C MET A 113 15.94 -7.30 -14.88
N TRP A 114 14.98 -6.51 -15.34
CA TRP A 114 13.72 -6.29 -14.63
C TRP A 114 12.58 -6.56 -15.59
N GLU A 115 11.76 -7.58 -15.31
CA GLU A 115 10.58 -7.91 -16.12
C GLU A 115 10.91 -8.02 -17.61
N ASN A 116 11.89 -8.87 -17.94
CA ASN A 116 12.45 -9.07 -19.28
C ASN A 116 13.15 -7.86 -19.90
N ARG A 117 13.27 -6.74 -19.19
CA ARG A 117 13.99 -5.55 -19.65
C ARG A 117 15.43 -5.59 -19.15
N PRO A 118 16.42 -5.81 -20.01
CA PRO A 118 17.81 -5.76 -19.58
C PRO A 118 18.20 -4.34 -19.17
N ALA A 119 19.12 -4.22 -18.23
CA ALA A 119 19.69 -2.95 -17.82
C ALA A 119 20.45 -2.33 -19.00
N THR A 120 20.11 -1.09 -19.35
CA THR A 120 20.83 -0.34 -20.37
C THR A 120 22.13 0.24 -19.82
N PRO A 121 23.15 0.47 -20.66
CA PRO A 121 24.36 1.20 -20.25
C PRO A 121 23.99 2.55 -19.64
N GLY A 122 24.32 2.75 -18.36
CA GLY A 122 23.95 3.96 -17.60
C GLY A 122 22.50 4.01 -17.10
N GLY A 123 21.67 3.01 -17.41
CA GLY A 123 20.31 2.83 -16.88
C GLY A 123 20.22 1.86 -15.70
N THR A 124 21.31 1.14 -15.38
CA THR A 124 21.37 0.14 -14.30
C THR A 124 20.94 0.72 -12.96
N VAL A 125 19.92 0.09 -12.37
CA VAL A 125 19.45 0.40 -11.02
C VAL A 125 20.34 -0.34 -10.03
N VAL A 126 20.86 0.40 -9.05
CA VAL A 126 21.64 -0.14 -7.93
C VAL A 126 20.97 0.29 -6.64
N PHE A 127 20.60 -0.65 -5.79
CA PHE A 127 20.14 -0.39 -4.43
C PHE A 127 21.31 -0.55 -3.47
N LEU A 128 21.42 0.35 -2.49
CA LEU A 128 22.38 0.29 -1.39
C LEU A 128 21.67 -0.15 -0.13
N THR A 129 22.32 -1.00 0.65
CA THR A 129 21.73 -1.60 1.85
C THR A 129 22.80 -2.04 2.86
N ASN A 130 22.46 -2.04 4.14
CA ASN A 130 23.22 -2.70 5.21
C ASN A 130 22.80 -4.16 5.44
N GLN A 131 21.78 -4.66 4.73
CA GLN A 131 21.32 -6.05 4.81
C GLN A 131 22.31 -7.01 4.13
N GLN A 132 22.31 -8.27 4.54
CA GLN A 132 23.04 -9.32 3.83
C GLN A 132 22.43 -9.53 2.44
N VAL A 133 23.27 -9.63 1.41
CA VAL A 133 22.84 -9.73 0.00
C VAL A 133 23.14 -11.09 -0.63
N ARG A 134 23.26 -12.13 0.20
CA ARG A 134 23.38 -13.53 -0.27
C ARG A 134 22.11 -14.04 -0.94
N THR A 135 20.96 -13.49 -0.54
CA THR A 135 19.64 -13.69 -1.14
C THR A 135 19.14 -12.38 -1.74
N PRO A 136 19.76 -11.87 -2.82
CA PRO A 136 19.54 -10.50 -3.28
C PRO A 136 18.10 -10.23 -3.73
N LEU A 137 17.32 -11.23 -4.14
CA LEU A 137 15.91 -11.01 -4.48
C LEU A 137 15.06 -10.62 -3.26
N SER A 138 15.35 -11.14 -2.06
CA SER A 138 14.54 -10.77 -0.88
C SER A 138 14.70 -9.30 -0.54
N VAL A 139 15.94 -8.78 -0.62
CA VAL A 139 16.23 -7.37 -0.35
C VAL A 139 15.78 -6.47 -1.52
N PHE A 140 15.76 -6.99 -2.75
CA PHE A 140 15.13 -6.31 -3.89
C PHE A 140 13.62 -6.17 -3.67
N ASP A 141 12.95 -7.26 -3.26
CA ASP A 141 11.52 -7.30 -2.99
C ASP A 141 11.13 -6.41 -1.80
N ASP A 142 12.00 -6.23 -0.80
CA ASP A 142 11.79 -5.25 0.27
C ASP A 142 11.52 -3.84 -0.30
N TYR A 143 12.19 -3.47 -1.39
CA TYR A 143 11.99 -2.17 -2.04
C TYR A 143 10.62 -2.03 -2.72
N ASP A 144 9.90 -3.12 -3.01
CA ASP A 144 8.54 -3.06 -3.56
C ASP A 144 7.56 -2.34 -2.61
N GLY A 145 7.85 -2.32 -1.31
CA GLY A 145 7.11 -1.51 -0.32
C GLY A 145 7.03 -0.02 -0.67
N ARG A 146 7.97 0.51 -1.47
CA ARG A 146 7.92 1.89 -1.99
C ARG A 146 6.74 2.10 -2.93
N SER A 147 6.42 1.12 -3.77
CA SER A 147 5.25 1.17 -4.66
C SER A 147 3.95 1.13 -3.87
N LEU A 148 3.94 0.49 -2.70
CA LEU A 148 2.79 0.53 -1.79
C LEU A 148 2.52 1.96 -1.32
N ILE A 149 3.52 2.65 -0.77
CA ILE A 149 3.37 4.06 -0.31
C ILE A 149 2.92 4.97 -1.44
N GLU A 150 3.53 4.85 -2.63
CA GLU A 150 3.15 5.66 -3.80
C GLU A 150 1.68 5.48 -4.16
N ASN A 151 1.21 4.23 -4.20
CA ASN A 151 -0.15 3.93 -4.62
C ASN A 151 -1.18 4.20 -3.52
N THR A 152 -0.95 3.76 -2.29
CA THR A 152 -1.94 3.78 -1.19
C THR A 152 -1.91 5.06 -0.36
N LEU A 153 -0.79 5.79 -0.32
CA LEU A 153 -0.70 7.06 0.41
C LEU A 153 -0.73 8.24 -0.55
N PHE A 154 0.19 8.32 -1.52
CA PHE A 154 0.29 9.52 -2.37
C PHE A 154 -0.82 9.58 -3.42
N ARG A 155 -0.97 8.55 -4.26
CA ARG A 155 -1.97 8.54 -5.33
C ARG A 155 -3.38 8.56 -4.76
N GLU A 156 -3.66 7.69 -3.79
CA GLU A 156 -4.94 7.70 -3.09
C GLU A 156 -5.18 8.96 -2.28
N GLY A 157 -4.18 9.48 -1.56
CA GLY A 157 -4.30 10.74 -0.81
C GLY A 157 -4.73 11.88 -1.72
N LYS A 158 -4.04 12.06 -2.85
CA LYS A 158 -4.35 13.11 -3.81
C LYS A 158 -5.71 12.91 -4.48
N GLN A 159 -5.94 11.73 -5.05
CA GLN A 159 -7.10 11.49 -5.92
C GLN A 159 -8.33 11.01 -5.15
N GLY A 160 -8.16 10.07 -4.23
CA GLY A 160 -9.24 9.47 -3.45
C GLY A 160 -9.68 10.31 -2.25
N TRP A 161 -8.73 11.03 -1.65
CA TRP A 161 -8.94 11.78 -0.41
C TRP A 161 -8.85 13.30 -0.56
N ALA A 162 -8.64 13.79 -1.79
CA ALA A 162 -8.60 15.22 -2.11
C ALA A 162 -7.57 15.99 -1.25
N LEU A 163 -6.43 15.36 -0.94
CA LEU A 163 -5.39 15.95 -0.09
C LEU A 163 -4.86 17.29 -0.64
N GLU A 164 -4.87 17.48 -1.96
CA GLU A 164 -4.43 18.72 -2.62
C GLU A 164 -5.55 19.77 -2.74
N SER A 165 -6.81 19.42 -2.44
CA SER A 165 -7.96 20.32 -2.51
C SER A 165 -8.15 21.09 -1.20
N ILE A 166 -7.14 21.87 -0.83
CA ILE A 166 -7.13 22.63 0.42
C ILE A 166 -8.25 23.70 0.37
N PRO A 167 -9.16 23.76 1.36
CA PRO A 167 -10.32 24.65 1.35
C PRO A 167 -9.98 26.15 1.23
N GLN A 168 -8.84 26.56 1.80
CA GLN A 168 -8.35 27.94 1.73
C GLN A 168 -6.83 27.97 1.53
N LYS A 169 -6.33 28.93 0.74
CA LYS A 169 -4.90 29.11 0.44
C LYS A 169 -4.14 29.79 1.58
N ASN A 170 -4.25 29.26 2.80
CA ASN A 170 -3.46 29.71 3.94
C ASN A 170 -2.89 28.50 4.72
N GLN A 171 -1.81 28.75 5.47
CA GLN A 171 -1.09 27.69 6.17
C GLN A 171 -1.98 26.95 7.19
N ARG A 172 -2.85 27.67 7.92
CA ARG A 172 -3.74 27.07 8.92
C ARG A 172 -4.71 26.08 8.29
N ALA A 173 -5.37 26.48 7.20
CA ALA A 173 -6.27 25.62 6.46
C ALA A 173 -5.54 24.42 5.83
N ALA A 174 -4.32 24.62 5.32
CA ALA A 174 -3.49 23.53 4.80
C ALA A 174 -3.17 22.49 5.89
N VAL A 175 -2.70 22.93 7.05
CA VAL A 175 -2.34 22.05 8.18
C VAL A 175 -3.57 21.29 8.67
N SER A 176 -4.69 21.98 8.91
CA SER A 176 -5.93 21.34 9.36
C SER A 176 -6.46 20.35 8.34
N HIS A 177 -6.47 20.70 7.04
CA HIS A 177 -6.91 19.80 5.98
C HIS A 177 -6.04 18.55 5.91
N ILE A 178 -4.71 18.70 5.85
CA ILE A 178 -3.78 17.57 5.80
C ILE A 178 -3.99 16.65 7.00
N PHE A 179 -4.08 17.20 8.20
CA PHE A 179 -4.28 16.41 9.42
C PHE A 179 -5.61 15.64 9.38
N ILE A 180 -6.72 16.34 9.11
CA ILE A 180 -8.06 15.71 9.06
C ILE A 180 -8.10 14.64 7.96
N THR A 181 -7.56 14.92 6.77
CA THR A 181 -7.52 13.95 5.68
C THR A 181 -6.73 12.70 6.08
N LEU A 182 -5.53 12.84 6.66
CA LEU A 182 -4.74 11.69 7.08
C LEU A 182 -5.39 10.92 8.24
N ALA A 183 -6.05 11.61 9.18
CA ALA A 183 -6.82 10.97 10.25
C ALA A 183 -7.99 10.16 9.67
N MET A 184 -8.74 10.73 8.70
CA MET A 184 -9.82 10.03 8.02
C MET A 184 -9.34 8.81 7.21
N VAL A 185 -8.18 8.92 6.56
CA VAL A 185 -7.51 7.78 5.88
C VAL A 185 -7.21 6.67 6.89
N ALA A 186 -6.63 7.01 8.04
CA ALA A 186 -6.27 6.06 9.08
C ALA A 186 -7.51 5.38 9.67
N ILE A 187 -8.53 6.15 10.06
CA ILE A 187 -9.79 5.64 10.63
C ILE A 187 -10.51 4.75 9.61
N THR A 188 -10.58 5.16 8.34
CA THR A 188 -11.28 4.36 7.32
C THR A 188 -10.52 3.08 7.00
N THR A 189 -9.18 3.12 6.99
CA THR A 189 -8.36 1.91 6.82
C THR A 189 -8.56 0.96 8.00
N ALA A 190 -8.55 1.47 9.23
CA ALA A 190 -8.79 0.67 10.43
C ALA A 190 -10.20 0.06 10.44
N TYR A 191 -11.23 0.84 10.08
CA TYR A 191 -12.60 0.36 9.95
C TYR A 191 -12.71 -0.77 8.91
N ARG A 192 -12.10 -0.60 7.73
CA ARG A 192 -12.11 -1.62 6.68
C ARG A 192 -11.41 -2.91 7.12
N GLU A 193 -10.30 -2.79 7.83
CA GLU A 193 -9.59 -3.94 8.40
C GLU A 193 -10.45 -4.65 9.45
N TRP A 194 -11.10 -3.89 10.33
CA TRP A 194 -12.02 -4.44 11.33
C TRP A 194 -13.21 -5.15 10.66
N THR A 195 -13.91 -4.51 9.72
CA THR A 195 -15.02 -5.13 8.98
C THR A 195 -14.60 -6.39 8.23
N ARG A 196 -13.37 -6.43 7.69
CA ARG A 196 -12.85 -7.65 7.05
C ARG A 196 -12.71 -8.78 8.07
N ARG A 197 -12.16 -8.51 9.25
CA ARG A 197 -11.99 -9.51 10.31
C ARG A 197 -13.34 -10.02 10.83
N GLU A 198 -14.28 -9.11 11.11
CA GLU A 198 -15.64 -9.49 11.50
C GLU A 198 -16.31 -10.33 10.41
N ALA A 199 -16.18 -9.97 9.13
CA ALA A 199 -16.74 -10.78 8.04
C ALA A 199 -16.05 -12.15 7.87
N GLU A 200 -14.76 -12.26 8.18
CA GLU A 200 -14.04 -13.54 8.21
C GLU A 200 -14.50 -14.42 9.38
N GLU A 201 -14.79 -13.81 10.54
CA GLU A 201 -15.29 -14.47 11.75
C GLU A 201 -16.80 -14.84 11.62
N GLU A 202 -17.63 -13.98 11.04
CA GLU A 202 -19.07 -14.18 10.79
C GLU A 202 -19.38 -15.00 9.54
N ALA A 203 -18.43 -15.18 8.62
CA ALA A 203 -18.56 -16.17 7.54
C ALA A 203 -18.72 -17.61 8.09
N GLU A 204 -18.33 -17.85 9.35
CA GLU A 204 -18.62 -19.09 10.09
C GLU A 204 -19.97 -19.05 10.84
N ALA A 205 -20.61 -17.89 11.00
CA ALA A 205 -21.84 -17.69 11.78
C ALA A 205 -22.74 -16.59 11.16
N SER A 206 -23.56 -16.93 10.17
CA SER A 206 -24.17 -15.94 9.26
C SER A 206 -25.30 -15.03 9.79
N SER A 207 -25.45 -13.82 9.21
CA SER A 207 -26.73 -13.12 8.97
C SER A 207 -26.84 -12.41 7.59
N PRO A 208 -28.05 -12.07 7.07
CA PRO A 208 -28.26 -11.50 5.72
C PRO A 208 -27.84 -10.02 5.55
N LEU A 209 -27.80 -9.24 6.63
CA LEU A 209 -27.46 -7.81 6.56
C LEU A 209 -25.93 -7.61 6.45
N GLU A 210 -25.14 -8.41 7.17
CA GLU A 210 -23.66 -8.37 7.07
C GLU A 210 -23.16 -8.89 5.71
N ARG A 211 -23.89 -9.82 5.08
CA ARG A 211 -23.64 -10.21 3.68
C ARG A 211 -23.76 -9.05 2.68
N ARG A 212 -24.57 -8.01 2.97
CA ARG A 212 -24.70 -6.83 2.09
C ARG A 212 -23.46 -5.93 2.14
N LEU A 213 -22.84 -5.79 3.31
CA LEU A 213 -21.66 -4.96 3.52
C LEU A 213 -20.35 -5.71 3.23
N GLY A 214 -20.31 -7.02 3.42
CA GLY A 214 -19.12 -7.87 3.27
C GLY A 214 -18.81 -8.35 1.83
N ARG A 215 -19.61 -7.98 0.83
CA ARG A 215 -19.48 -8.47 -0.57
C ARG A 215 -18.67 -7.57 -1.50
N THR A 216 -17.76 -6.76 -0.98
CA THR A 216 -16.67 -6.21 -1.80
C THR A 216 -15.56 -7.23 -1.89
N ASP A 217 -15.24 -7.75 -3.09
CA ASP A 217 -14.11 -8.63 -3.39
C ASP A 217 -12.95 -8.43 -2.40
N LEU A 218 -12.87 -9.30 -1.37
CA LEU A 218 -11.93 -9.18 -0.26
C LEU A 218 -10.49 -9.59 -0.65
N GLN A 219 -10.28 -10.05 -1.89
CA GLN A 219 -9.01 -10.63 -2.33
C GLN A 219 -7.96 -9.60 -2.78
N GLU A 220 -8.34 -8.35 -3.07
CA GLU A 220 -7.37 -7.29 -3.36
C GLU A 220 -7.71 -6.00 -2.59
N PRO A 221 -6.71 -5.23 -2.11
CA PRO A 221 -6.96 -3.94 -1.51
C PRO A 221 -7.61 -3.01 -2.53
N GLN A 222 -8.94 -2.92 -2.49
CA GLN A 222 -9.68 -2.04 -3.38
C GLN A 222 -9.29 -0.60 -3.07
N GLY A 223 -9.03 0.18 -4.12
CA GLY A 223 -8.78 1.62 -3.95
C GLY A 223 -10.02 2.34 -3.43
N ILE A 224 -9.85 3.37 -2.59
CA ILE A 224 -10.93 4.04 -1.85
C ILE A 224 -12.08 4.53 -2.74
N ARG A 225 -11.79 4.97 -3.98
CA ARG A 225 -12.81 5.42 -4.94
C ARG A 225 -13.72 4.29 -5.39
N ARG A 226 -13.16 3.09 -5.63
CA ARG A 226 -13.93 1.91 -5.99
C ARG A 226 -14.75 1.46 -4.80
N TRP A 227 -14.11 1.35 -3.63
CA TRP A 227 -14.80 0.99 -2.39
C TRP A 227 -15.98 1.93 -2.08
N ARG A 228 -15.82 3.25 -2.18
CA ARG A 228 -16.93 4.21 -1.99
C ARG A 228 -18.05 4.03 -3.02
N ARG A 229 -17.72 3.68 -4.26
CA ARG A 229 -18.72 3.41 -5.31
C ARG A 229 -19.49 2.14 -4.98
N ASP A 230 -18.79 1.10 -4.58
CA ASP A 230 -19.38 -0.20 -4.24
C ASP A 230 -20.24 -0.06 -2.97
N LEU A 231 -19.75 0.66 -1.95
CA LEU A 231 -20.53 1.02 -0.76
C LEU A 231 -21.79 1.81 -1.14
N LYS A 232 -21.65 2.87 -1.97
CA LYS A 232 -22.79 3.66 -2.45
C LYS A 232 -23.82 2.81 -3.20
N ASN A 233 -23.36 1.83 -3.97
CA ASN A 233 -24.24 0.90 -4.66
C ASN A 233 -24.92 -0.07 -3.68
N ALA A 234 -24.19 -0.58 -2.69
CA ALA A 234 -24.70 -1.52 -1.69
C ALA A 234 -25.77 -0.89 -0.80
N VAL A 235 -25.60 0.38 -0.43
CA VAL A 235 -26.56 1.14 0.42
C VAL A 235 -27.48 2.04 -0.40
N ARG A 236 -27.56 1.83 -1.72
CA ARG A 236 -28.30 2.73 -2.64
C ARG A 236 -29.76 2.85 -2.25
N ASP A 237 -30.34 1.76 -1.78
CA ASP A 237 -31.75 1.64 -1.43
C ASP A 237 -31.98 1.78 0.07
N ASP A 238 -30.98 2.25 0.83
CA ASP A 238 -31.12 2.55 2.26
C ASP A 238 -31.32 4.06 2.48
N VAL A 239 -32.14 4.40 3.48
CA VAL A 239 -32.45 5.77 3.90
C VAL A 239 -32.21 5.93 5.38
N ILE A 240 -31.72 7.11 5.75
CA ILE A 240 -31.59 7.54 7.14
C ILE A 240 -32.81 8.41 7.47
N VAL A 241 -33.60 7.97 8.44
CA VAL A 241 -34.77 8.69 8.93
C VAL A 241 -34.42 9.30 10.28
N PHE A 242 -34.57 10.61 10.40
CA PHE A 242 -34.34 11.35 11.63
C PHE A 242 -35.67 11.65 12.33
N GLN A 243 -35.73 11.41 13.63
CA GLN A 243 -36.85 11.76 14.49
C GLN A 243 -36.33 12.38 15.79
N GLY A 244 -36.34 13.71 15.86
CA GLY A 244 -35.79 14.45 16.98
C GLY A 244 -34.30 14.11 17.22
N PRO A 245 -33.90 13.65 18.41
CA PRO A 245 -32.51 13.28 18.72
C PRO A 245 -32.11 11.89 18.21
N SER A 246 -33.04 11.13 17.62
CA SER A 246 -32.82 9.75 17.19
C SER A 246 -32.77 9.64 15.67
N TYR A 247 -32.08 8.62 15.18
CA TYR A 247 -32.10 8.25 13.77
C TYR A 247 -32.20 6.74 13.63
N GLY A 248 -32.75 6.29 12.50
CA GLY A 248 -32.75 4.90 12.08
C GLY A 248 -32.32 4.80 10.61
N ILE A 249 -31.72 3.66 10.26
CA ILE A 249 -31.36 3.32 8.88
C ILE A 249 -32.29 2.20 8.45
N PHE A 250 -32.98 2.41 7.33
CA PHE A 250 -33.98 1.50 6.80
C PHE A 250 -33.77 1.29 5.32
N HIS A 251 -34.10 0.11 4.81
CA HIS A 251 -34.29 -0.02 3.37
C HIS A 251 -35.51 0.82 2.95
N VAL A 252 -35.48 1.52 1.80
CA VAL A 252 -36.56 2.39 1.31
C VAL A 252 -37.89 1.65 1.30
N MET A 253 -37.91 0.42 0.80
CA MET A 253 -39.14 -0.39 0.75
C MET A 253 -39.63 -0.83 2.14
N GLU A 254 -38.72 -1.05 3.10
CA GLU A 254 -39.07 -1.32 4.50
C GLU A 254 -39.72 -0.09 5.13
N MET A 255 -39.14 1.09 4.92
CA MET A 255 -39.68 2.37 5.38
C MET A 255 -41.07 2.64 4.78
N MET A 256 -41.28 2.39 3.49
CA MET A 256 -42.59 2.55 2.86
C MET A 256 -43.65 1.62 3.46
N VAL A 257 -43.28 0.38 3.79
CA VAL A 257 -44.19 -0.56 4.48
C VAL A 257 -44.56 -0.03 5.87
N LEU A 258 -43.57 0.43 6.65
CA LEU A 258 -43.79 1.00 7.99
C LEU A 258 -44.62 2.29 7.94
N ALA A 259 -44.50 3.08 6.88
CA ALA A 259 -45.32 4.25 6.62
C ALA A 259 -46.75 3.92 6.13
N GLY A 260 -47.09 2.64 5.98
CA GLY A 260 -48.44 2.17 5.64
C GLY A 260 -48.70 1.92 4.15
N TYR A 261 -47.71 2.05 3.28
CA TYR A 261 -47.87 1.78 1.85
C TYR A 261 -47.90 0.27 1.55
N ARG A 262 -48.77 -0.14 0.61
CA ARG A 262 -48.84 -1.51 0.09
C ARG A 262 -47.97 -1.63 -1.17
N LEU A 263 -46.83 -2.31 -1.05
CA LEU A 263 -45.91 -2.57 -2.16
C LEU A 263 -46.25 -3.89 -2.86
N ARG A 264 -46.20 -3.90 -4.20
CA ARG A 264 -46.51 -5.10 -5.01
C ARG A 264 -45.45 -6.20 -4.88
N ARG A 265 -44.19 -5.82 -4.66
CA ARG A 265 -43.06 -6.73 -4.54
C ARG A 265 -42.07 -6.17 -3.54
N LEU A 266 -41.60 -7.02 -2.63
CA LEU A 266 -40.50 -6.74 -1.73
C LEU A 266 -39.25 -7.52 -2.17
N PRO A 267 -38.05 -6.98 -1.96
CA PRO A 267 -36.81 -7.73 -2.04
C PRO A 267 -36.88 -8.97 -1.14
N GLU A 268 -36.39 -10.11 -1.62
CA GLU A 268 -36.43 -11.40 -0.88
C GLU A 268 -35.80 -11.29 0.52
N GLU A 269 -34.74 -10.50 0.61
CA GLU A 269 -34.00 -10.15 1.82
C GLU A 269 -34.80 -9.40 2.90
N LEU A 270 -35.87 -8.68 2.54
CA LEU A 270 -36.76 -8.05 3.51
C LEU A 270 -37.84 -9.01 4.04
N GLY A 271 -38.05 -10.14 3.37
CA GLY A 271 -39.10 -11.09 3.71
C GLY A 271 -40.51 -10.56 3.45
N ALA A 272 -41.49 -11.15 4.14
CA ALA A 272 -42.89 -10.75 4.05
C ALA A 272 -43.18 -9.45 4.80
N ARG A 273 -44.30 -8.79 4.45
CA ARG A 273 -44.74 -7.54 5.07
C ARG A 273 -44.90 -7.69 6.59
N GLU A 274 -45.45 -8.81 7.03
CA GLU A 274 -45.69 -9.14 8.43
C GLU A 274 -44.36 -9.32 9.19
N ALA A 275 -43.35 -9.86 8.52
CA ALA A 275 -42.01 -10.01 9.10
C ALA A 275 -41.35 -8.66 9.35
N ILE A 276 -41.57 -7.67 8.47
CA ILE A 276 -41.09 -6.30 8.67
C ILE A 276 -41.69 -5.71 9.95
N PHE A 277 -43.02 -5.76 10.13
CA PHE A 277 -43.67 -5.23 11.33
C PHE A 277 -43.23 -5.96 12.61
N ALA A 278 -43.08 -7.29 12.53
CA ALA A 278 -42.62 -8.12 13.66
C ALA A 278 -41.22 -7.75 14.14
N ARG A 279 -40.28 -7.38 13.24
CA ARG A 279 -38.92 -6.94 13.61
C ARG A 279 -38.92 -5.74 14.57
N TYR A 280 -39.93 -4.88 14.44
CA TYR A 280 -40.06 -3.68 15.27
C TYR A 280 -41.09 -3.83 16.39
N GLY A 281 -41.69 -5.03 16.56
CA GLY A 281 -42.72 -5.27 17.58
C GLY A 281 -44.03 -4.52 17.33
N ILE A 282 -44.35 -4.20 16.07
CA ILE A 282 -45.55 -3.45 15.68
C ILE A 282 -46.56 -4.41 15.04
N HIS A 283 -47.86 -4.17 15.20
CA HIS A 283 -48.89 -4.93 14.49
C HIS A 283 -49.16 -4.33 13.09
N PRO A 284 -49.35 -5.16 12.05
CA PRO A 284 -49.70 -4.66 10.73
C PRO A 284 -51.05 -3.94 10.77
N PRO A 285 -51.20 -2.78 10.09
CA PRO A 285 -52.48 -2.09 10.00
C PRO A 285 -53.50 -2.94 9.21
N PRO A 286 -54.81 -2.79 9.52
CA PRO A 286 -55.89 -3.55 8.88
C PRO A 286 -55.97 -3.42 7.35
#